data_AF-A0A454CQ53-F1
#
_entry.id   AF-A0A454CQ53-F1
#
_cell.length_a   1.000
_cell.length_b   1.000
_cell.length_c   1.000
_cell.angle_alpha   90.00
_cell.angle_beta   90.00
_cell.angle_gamma   90.00
#
_symmetry.space_group_name_H-M   'P 1'
#
loop_
_entity.id
_entity.type
_entity.pdbx_description
1 polymer ?
#
loop_
_entity_poly.entity_id
_entity_poly.type
_entity_poly.pdbx_seq_one_letter_code
_entity_poly.pdbx_strand_id
1 'polypeptide(L)'
;DTQVHVPLYVYLPDHQPEQINYRTTHFDIVPTLMNELFDVKGETQSYSVGRDLFDNCVPRDWFIAGSYYNYALVGKETMLVVNPGGHSQQLNNQLKVDNEHQVPVNAIQQSLDEMSRFYNKG
;
A
#
# COMPACT_ATOMS: atom_id res chain seq x y z
N ASP A 1 15.54 -8.06 -0.12
CA ASP A 1 14.69 -7.08 -0.79
C ASP A 1 13.53 -7.76 -1.48
N THR A 2 12.33 -7.30 -1.16
CA THR A 2 11.13 -7.71 -1.88
C THR A 2 11.12 -7.01 -3.24
N GLN A 3 10.60 -7.66 -4.28
CA GLN A 3 10.59 -7.14 -5.67
C GLN A 3 9.86 -5.78 -5.82
N VAL A 4 9.11 -5.35 -4.80
CA VAL A 4 8.22 -4.18 -4.84
C VAL A 4 8.84 -2.91 -4.23
N HIS A 5 10.04 -2.99 -3.63
CA HIS A 5 10.74 -1.80 -3.12
C HIS A 5 11.44 -1.07 -4.28
N VAL A 6 11.13 0.22 -4.45
CA VAL A 6 11.69 1.07 -5.51
C VAL A 6 12.21 2.39 -4.94
N PRO A 7 13.23 3.01 -5.57
CA PRO A 7 13.64 4.35 -5.20
C PRO A 7 12.57 5.38 -5.60
N LEU A 8 12.30 6.33 -4.71
CA LEU A 8 11.43 7.48 -4.95
C LEU A 8 12.16 8.76 -4.52
N TYR A 9 12.31 9.70 -5.45
CA TYR A 9 12.81 11.04 -5.19
C TYR A 9 11.74 12.04 -5.62
N VAL A 10 11.39 12.96 -4.73
CA VAL A 10 10.37 13.98 -4.98
C VAL A 10 10.98 15.35 -4.73
N TYR A 11 10.79 16.26 -5.69
CA TYR A 11 11.05 17.67 -5.50
C TYR A 11 9.71 18.39 -5.46
N LEU A 12 9.41 19.02 -4.33
CA LEU A 12 8.21 19.82 -4.11
C LEU A 12 8.63 21.25 -3.71
N PRO A 13 8.07 22.29 -4.34
CA PRO A 13 8.28 23.66 -3.89
C PRO A 13 7.88 23.84 -2.43
N ASP A 14 8.58 24.73 -1.72
CA ASP A 14 8.26 25.14 -0.34
C ASP A 14 8.34 24.02 0.73
N HIS A 15 8.81 22.83 0.35
CA HIS A 15 9.12 21.72 1.26
C HIS A 15 10.61 21.68 1.61
N GLN A 16 10.91 21.39 2.88
CA GLN A 16 12.30 21.19 3.33
C GLN A 16 12.80 19.81 2.91
N PRO A 17 14.11 19.65 2.59
CA PRO A 17 14.67 18.34 2.32
C PRO A 17 14.52 17.41 3.53
N GLU A 18 13.97 16.23 3.29
CA GLU A 18 13.85 15.19 4.31
C GLU A 18 14.01 13.78 3.74
N GLN A 19 14.33 12.83 4.62
CA GLN A 19 14.36 11.41 4.30
C GLN A 19 13.22 10.69 5.02
N ILE A 20 12.24 10.24 4.24
CA ILE A 20 11.13 9.43 4.73
C ILE A 20 11.56 7.96 4.82
N ASN A 21 11.46 7.38 6.01
CA ASN A 21 11.80 5.98 6.27
C ASN A 21 10.57 5.11 6.61
N TYR A 22 9.39 5.71 6.76
CA TYR A 22 8.16 4.94 6.92
C TYR A 22 7.69 4.40 5.56
N ARG A 23 6.90 3.33 5.61
CA ARG A 23 6.44 2.63 4.42
C ARG A 23 5.40 3.47 3.65
N THR A 24 5.66 3.63 2.36
CA THR A 24 4.76 4.26 1.37
C THR A 24 4.43 3.28 0.25
N THR A 25 3.48 3.64 -0.59
CA THR A 25 3.06 2.92 -1.79
C THR A 25 2.87 3.90 -2.94
N HIS A 26 2.83 3.42 -4.18
CA HIS A 26 2.51 4.28 -5.33
C HIS A 26 1.12 4.94 -5.23
N PHE A 27 0.19 4.37 -4.45
CA PHE A 27 -1.12 4.98 -4.22
C PHE A 27 -1.03 6.30 -3.44
N ASP A 28 0.08 6.55 -2.73
CA ASP A 28 0.29 7.75 -1.93
C ASP A 28 0.71 8.97 -2.79
N ILE A 29 1.18 8.75 -4.03
CA ILE A 29 1.62 9.83 -4.93
C ILE A 29 0.46 10.77 -5.29
N VAL A 30 -0.68 10.21 -5.72
CA VAL A 30 -1.81 11.02 -6.20
C VAL A 30 -2.40 11.88 -5.07
N PRO A 31 -2.72 11.35 -3.88
CA PRO A 31 -3.16 12.18 -2.75
C PRO A 31 -2.17 13.30 -2.41
N THR A 32 -0.86 13.01 -2.38
CA THR A 32 0.16 14.02 -2.10
C THR A 32 0.10 15.18 -3.10
N LEU A 33 0.04 14.88 -4.41
CA LEU A 33 -0.05 15.94 -5.43
C LEU A 33 -1.36 16.73 -5.32
N MET A 34 -2.47 16.05 -5.04
CA MET A 34 -3.79 16.67 -4.90
C MET A 34 -3.86 17.62 -3.70
N ASN A 35 -3.22 17.26 -2.59
CA ASN A 35 -3.17 18.05 -1.38
C ASN A 35 -2.14 19.18 -1.49
N GLU A 36 -0.88 18.85 -1.82
CA GLU A 36 0.25 19.77 -1.72
C GLU A 36 0.35 20.74 -2.90
N LEU A 37 -0.08 20.36 -4.11
CA LEU A 37 0.04 21.20 -5.31
C LEU A 37 -1.29 21.78 -5.80
N PHE A 38 -2.38 21.02 -5.66
CA PHE A 38 -3.67 21.40 -6.24
C PHE A 38 -4.71 21.89 -5.23
N ASP A 39 -4.38 21.92 -3.93
CA ASP A 39 -5.25 22.38 -2.83
C ASP A 39 -6.69 21.80 -2.89
N VAL A 40 -6.78 20.51 -3.21
CA VAL A 40 -8.08 19.84 -3.37
C VAL A 40 -8.69 19.54 -2.01
N LYS A 41 -9.90 20.08 -1.77
CA LYS A 41 -10.62 19.95 -0.49
C LYS A 41 -11.42 18.67 -0.31
N GLY A 42 -11.32 17.72 -1.25
CA GLY A 42 -12.05 16.47 -1.21
C GLY A 42 -11.38 15.44 -0.30
N GLU A 43 -12.17 14.58 0.35
CA GLU A 43 -11.64 13.48 1.16
C GLU A 43 -10.84 12.52 0.29
N THR A 44 -9.59 12.22 0.66
CA THR A 44 -8.70 11.31 -0.09
C THR A 44 -9.35 9.97 -0.39
N GLN A 45 -10.14 9.45 0.56
CA GLN A 45 -10.84 8.17 0.44
C GLN A 45 -11.85 8.13 -0.73
N SER A 46 -12.29 9.30 -1.23
CA SER A 46 -13.21 9.38 -2.37
C SER A 46 -12.55 9.10 -3.72
N TYR A 47 -11.22 9.14 -3.81
CA TYR A 47 -10.50 8.96 -5.08
C TYR A 47 -9.22 8.11 -4.98
N SER A 48 -8.74 7.78 -3.79
CA SER A 48 -7.56 6.93 -3.59
C SER A 48 -7.69 5.98 -2.40
N VAL A 49 -6.87 4.92 -2.42
CA VAL A 49 -6.56 4.07 -1.24
C VAL A 49 -5.23 4.42 -0.57
N GLY A 50 -4.47 5.33 -1.17
CA GLY A 50 -3.30 5.91 -0.54
C GLY A 50 -3.64 7.06 0.40
N ARG A 51 -2.58 7.72 0.85
CA ARG A 51 -2.62 8.90 1.70
C ARG A 51 -1.50 9.85 1.29
N ASP A 52 -1.47 11.01 1.90
CA ASP A 52 -0.35 11.94 1.71
C ASP A 52 0.97 11.28 2.11
N LEU A 53 2.02 11.48 1.30
CA LEU A 53 3.38 10.99 1.59
C LEU A 53 3.92 11.61 2.88
N PHE A 54 3.50 12.81 3.26
CA PHE A 54 3.98 13.52 4.45
C PHE A 54 3.12 13.26 5.70
N ASP A 55 1.99 12.57 5.55
CA ASP A 55 1.17 12.13 6.68
C ASP A 55 1.74 10.85 7.31
N ASN A 56 2.52 11.03 8.38
CA ASN A 56 3.14 9.97 9.15
C ASN A 56 2.34 9.56 10.39
N CYS A 57 1.11 10.07 10.58
CA CYS A 57 0.37 9.90 11.83
C CYS A 57 0.04 8.42 12.12
N VAL A 58 -0.09 7.60 11.07
CA VAL A 58 -0.44 6.17 11.20
C VAL A 58 0.59 5.30 10.49
N PRO A 59 1.27 4.35 11.17
CA PRO A 59 2.17 3.43 10.49
C PRO A 59 1.40 2.49 9.52
N ARG A 60 1.98 2.22 8.35
CA ARG A 60 1.46 1.26 7.36
C ARG A 60 2.12 -0.10 7.55
N ASP A 61 1.53 -0.94 8.39
CA ASP A 61 2.06 -2.29 8.65
C ASP A 61 1.78 -3.25 7.48
N TRP A 62 0.70 -3.02 6.76
CA TRP A 62 0.23 -3.86 5.65
C TRP A 62 -0.18 -2.99 4.45
N PHE A 63 0.03 -3.51 3.24
CA PHE A 63 -0.44 -2.89 2.01
C PHE A 63 -0.64 -3.90 0.90
N ILE A 64 -1.42 -3.51 -0.11
CA ILE A 64 -1.70 -4.34 -1.27
C ILE A 64 -0.75 -3.97 -2.40
N ALA A 65 -0.12 -4.99 -2.99
CA ALA A 65 0.54 -4.91 -4.27
C ALA A 65 -0.20 -5.81 -5.27
N GLY A 66 -0.48 -5.30 -6.46
CA GLY A 66 -1.16 -6.03 -7.52
C GLY A 66 -0.29 -6.16 -8.76
N SER A 67 -0.43 -7.28 -9.45
CA SER A 67 -0.10 -7.43 -10.86
C SER A 67 -1.38 -7.75 -11.64
N TYR A 68 -1.28 -7.89 -12.96
CA TYR A 68 -2.41 -8.31 -13.79
C TYR A 68 -3.04 -9.65 -13.38
N TYR A 69 -2.28 -10.51 -12.69
CA TYR A 69 -2.74 -11.85 -12.33
C TYR A 69 -2.77 -12.07 -10.81
N ASN A 70 -1.75 -11.69 -10.05
CA ASN A 70 -1.69 -11.95 -8.61
C ASN A 70 -1.86 -10.68 -7.79
N TYR A 71 -2.50 -10.81 -6.63
CA TYR A 71 -2.47 -9.84 -5.54
C TYR A 71 -1.55 -10.33 -4.43
N ALA A 72 -0.89 -9.40 -3.75
CA ALA A 72 -0.09 -9.66 -2.58
C ALA A 72 -0.48 -8.70 -1.46
N LEU A 73 -0.80 -9.24 -0.30
CA LEU A 73 -0.91 -8.49 0.94
C LEU A 73 0.45 -8.54 1.63
N VAL A 74 1.16 -7.41 1.63
CA VAL A 74 2.58 -7.32 2.02
C VAL A 74 2.70 -6.72 3.42
N GLY A 75 3.29 -7.51 4.33
CA GLY A 75 3.62 -7.12 5.70
C GLY A 75 5.10 -6.77 5.88
N LYS A 76 5.56 -6.67 7.13
CA LYS A 76 6.99 -6.44 7.44
C LYS A 76 7.84 -7.68 7.25
N GLU A 77 7.40 -8.81 7.79
CA GLU A 77 8.16 -10.07 7.74
C GLU A 77 7.64 -11.05 6.68
N THR A 78 6.36 -10.96 6.37
CA THR A 78 5.63 -11.95 5.57
C THR A 78 4.68 -11.28 4.60
N MET A 79 4.29 -12.00 3.55
CA MET A 79 3.29 -11.59 2.58
C MET A 79 2.38 -12.75 2.21
N LEU A 80 1.10 -12.46 1.98
CA LEU A 80 0.14 -13.41 1.45
C LEU A 80 -0.06 -13.11 -0.04
N VAL A 81 0.37 -14.02 -0.91
CA VAL A 81 0.15 -13.94 -2.35
C VAL A 81 -1.08 -14.76 -2.71
N VAL A 82 -2.02 -14.16 -3.44
CA VAL A 82 -3.28 -14.79 -3.86
C VAL A 82 -3.42 -14.65 -5.37
N ASN A 83 -3.71 -15.76 -6.04
CA ASN A 83 -4.02 -15.77 -7.47
C ASN A 83 -5.54 -15.63 -7.72
N PRO A 84 -6.00 -15.39 -8.96
CA PRO A 84 -7.43 -15.20 -9.25
C PRO A 84 -8.27 -16.45 -9.02
N GLY A 85 -7.63 -17.63 -8.99
CA GLY A 85 -8.27 -18.90 -8.66
C GLY A 85 -8.49 -19.12 -7.17
N GLY A 86 -8.06 -18.19 -6.31
CA GLY A 86 -8.20 -18.29 -4.86
C GLY A 86 -7.13 -19.14 -4.18
N HIS A 87 -6.14 -19.65 -4.91
CA HIS A 87 -4.98 -20.27 -4.28
C HIS A 87 -4.11 -19.20 -3.64
N SER A 88 -3.71 -19.45 -2.40
CA SER A 88 -2.87 -18.54 -1.63
C SER A 88 -1.58 -19.21 -1.16
N GLN A 89 -0.53 -18.41 -1.04
CA GLN A 89 0.76 -18.83 -0.52
C GLN A 89 1.35 -17.73 0.35
N GLN A 90 1.79 -18.10 1.55
CA GLN A 90 2.48 -17.19 2.46
C GLN A 90 3.99 -17.28 2.24
N LEU A 91 4.64 -16.13 2.06
CA LEU A 91 6.05 -16.01 1.75
C LEU A 91 6.74 -15.00 2.65
N ASN A 92 7.99 -15.25 3.02
CA ASN A 92 8.83 -14.25 3.67
C ASN A 92 9.46 -13.28 2.65
N ASN A 93 10.23 -12.29 3.14
CA ASN A 93 10.90 -11.30 2.31
C ASN A 93 11.95 -11.86 1.32
N GLN A 94 12.32 -13.14 1.44
CA GLN A 94 13.19 -13.86 0.50
C GLN A 94 12.41 -14.79 -0.44
N LEU A 95 11.08 -14.63 -0.51
CA LEU A 95 10.16 -15.41 -1.35
C LEU A 95 10.18 -16.92 -1.04
N LYS A 96 10.48 -17.29 0.21
CA LYS A 96 10.38 -18.66 0.69
C LYS A 96 9.10 -18.84 1.47
N VAL A 97 8.55 -20.05 1.46
CA VAL A 97 7.37 -20.40 2.28
C VAL A 97 7.63 -20.02 3.73
N ASP A 98 6.72 -19.23 4.28
CA ASP A 98 6.77 -18.77 5.66
C ASP A 98 5.70 -19.47 6.48
N ASN A 99 6.14 -20.27 7.45
CA ASN A 99 5.26 -20.97 8.39
C ASN A 99 5.35 -20.39 9.82
N GLU A 100 6.18 -19.36 10.03
CA GLU A 100 6.46 -18.81 11.36
C GLU A 100 5.54 -17.62 11.65
N HIS A 101 5.37 -16.73 10.68
CA HIS A 101 4.50 -15.58 10.82
C HIS A 101 3.07 -15.91 10.42
N GLN A 102 2.14 -15.04 10.79
CA GLN A 102 0.75 -15.14 10.36
C GLN A 102 0.29 -13.80 9.82
N VAL A 103 -0.49 -13.84 8.75
CA VAL A 103 -1.19 -12.66 8.23
C VAL A 103 -2.43 -12.42 9.09
N PRO A 104 -2.53 -11.26 9.78
CA PRO A 104 -3.67 -10.96 10.63
C PRO A 104 -4.98 -10.88 9.84
N VAL A 105 -6.06 -11.43 10.41
CA VAL A 105 -7.39 -11.42 9.76
C VAL A 105 -7.88 -10.00 9.48
N ASN A 106 -7.62 -9.05 10.37
CA ASN A 106 -7.97 -7.64 10.16
C ASN A 106 -7.21 -7.01 8.98
N ALA A 107 -5.95 -7.40 8.75
CA ALA A 107 -5.20 -6.94 7.58
C ALA A 107 -5.82 -7.45 6.27
N ILE A 108 -6.31 -8.70 6.26
CA ILE A 108 -7.03 -9.27 5.11
C ILE A 108 -8.34 -8.52 4.88
N GLN A 109 -9.14 -8.31 5.93
CA GLN A 109 -10.41 -7.58 5.84
C GLN A 109 -10.23 -6.16 5.32
N GLN A 110 -9.30 -5.39 5.91
CA GLN A 110 -8.98 -4.04 5.47
C GLN A 110 -8.52 -4.00 4.00
N SER A 111 -7.77 -5.01 3.58
CA SER A 111 -7.32 -5.10 2.19
C SER A 111 -8.47 -5.33 1.22
N LEU A 112 -9.43 -6.20 1.59
CA LEU A 112 -10.64 -6.42 0.78
C LEU A 112 -11.52 -5.16 0.73
N ASP A 113 -11.61 -4.41 1.81
CA ASP A 113 -12.31 -3.12 1.85
C ASP A 113 -11.63 -2.08 0.94
N GLU A 114 -10.30 -2.00 0.96
CA GLU A 114 -9.52 -1.16 0.04
C GLU A 114 -9.74 -1.55 -1.42
N MET A 115 -9.65 -2.85 -1.75
CA MET A 115 -9.85 -3.34 -3.12
C MET A 115 -11.26 -3.06 -3.62
N SER A 116 -12.27 -3.21 -2.77
CA SER A 116 -13.68 -3.06 -3.18
C SER A 116 -14.17 -1.62 -3.22
N ARG A 117 -13.42 -0.66 -2.65
CA ARG A 117 -13.87 0.73 -2.41
C ARG A 117 -14.46 1.44 -3.62
N PHE A 118 -13.87 1.23 -4.79
CA PHE A 118 -14.25 1.93 -6.03
C PHE A 118 -15.12 1.08 -6.95
N TYR A 119 -15.55 -0.09 -6.52
CA TYR A 119 -16.54 -0.88 -7.25
C TYR A 119 -17.94 -0.41 -6.87
N ASN A 120 -18.79 -0.17 -7.87
CA ASN A 120 -20.21 0.08 -7.63
C ASN A 120 -20.83 -1.14 -6.96
N LYS A 121 -21.41 -0.95 -5.77
CA LYS A 121 -22.36 -1.92 -5.22
C LYS A 121 -23.59 -1.87 -6.11
N GLY A 122 -23.73 -2.87 -6.98
CA GLY A 122 -24.94 -3.08 -7.77
C GLY A 122 -26.16 -3.33 -6.89
#